data_AF-A0A7J8M1N2-F1
#
_entry.id   AF-A0A7J8M1N2-F1
#
_cell.length_a   1.000
_cell.length_b   1.000
_cell.length_c   1.000
_cell.angle_alpha   90.00
_cell.angle_beta   90.00
_cell.angle_gamma   90.00
#
_symmetry.space_group_name_H-M   'P 1'
#
loop_
_entity.id
_entity.type
_entity.pdbx_description
1 polymer ?
#
loop_
_entity_poly.entity_id
_entity_poly.type
_entity_poly.pdbx_seq_one_letter_code
_entity_poly.pdbx_strand_id
1 'polypeptide(L)'
;MASNVRANMGFLSKALTRLRPTGALYSLPNQSLPPPKHWVPSSSFATSAAVASSQSLHDKEKGSKWSRWFLFLPGAITFGLGTWQIFRRQDKIEMLDHRRKRLQMEPLKLNDMPPSSEILDTLEFRRVVCKGVFNYERSIYIGPRSRSISGVTENGYYVITPLMPIPGDAD
;
A
#
# COMPACT_ATOMS: atom_id res chain seq x y z
N MET A 1 2.69 -40.93 22.87
CA MET A 1 1.29 -40.68 22.48
C MET A 1 0.91 -39.27 22.87
N ALA A 2 1.00 -38.31 21.95
CA ALA A 2 0.31 -37.01 22.02
C ALA A 2 0.41 -36.39 20.62
N SER A 3 -0.71 -36.41 19.90
CA SER A 3 -0.90 -35.95 18.53
C SER A 3 -0.85 -34.43 18.46
N ASN A 4 0.02 -33.90 17.59
CA ASN A 4 0.16 -32.47 17.31
C ASN A 4 -0.67 -32.13 16.05
N VAL A 5 -1.91 -31.69 16.23
CA VAL A 5 -2.78 -31.25 15.13
C VAL A 5 -2.55 -29.75 14.91
N ARG A 6 -1.54 -29.43 14.09
CA ARG A 6 -1.32 -28.09 13.54
C ARG A 6 -2.16 -27.96 12.27
N ALA A 7 -3.30 -27.29 12.37
CA ALA A 7 -4.09 -26.91 11.21
C ALA A 7 -3.34 -25.85 10.40
N ASN A 8 -2.69 -26.29 9.32
CA ASN A 8 -2.19 -25.46 8.23
C ASN A 8 -3.39 -24.93 7.43
N MET A 9 -3.71 -23.64 7.54
CA MET A 9 -4.64 -23.00 6.61
C MET A 9 -3.83 -22.33 5.50
N GLY A 10 -3.37 -23.16 4.56
CA GLY A 10 -2.79 -22.70 3.31
C GLY A 10 -3.90 -22.23 2.37
N PHE A 11 -3.96 -20.94 2.09
CA PHE A 11 -4.75 -20.41 0.98
C PHE A 11 -3.93 -20.53 -0.30
N LEU A 12 -4.17 -21.60 -1.05
CA LEU A 12 -3.69 -21.74 -2.43
C LEU A 12 -4.76 -21.26 -3.42
N SER A 13 -4.31 -20.28 -4.22
CA SER A 13 -4.53 -20.04 -5.64
C SER A 13 -5.96 -19.88 -6.20
N LYS A 14 -6.12 -18.77 -6.93
CA LYS A 14 -6.71 -18.80 -8.27
C LYS A 14 -6.10 -17.71 -9.14
N ALA A 15 -5.28 -18.15 -10.08
CA ALA A 15 -4.80 -17.43 -11.24
C ALA A 15 -5.82 -17.55 -12.39
N LEU A 16 -6.06 -16.45 -13.12
CA LEU A 16 -6.74 -16.29 -14.42
C LEU A 16 -6.96 -14.78 -14.57
N THR A 17 -6.61 -14.03 -15.61
CA THR A 17 -6.26 -14.34 -17.01
C THR A 17 -5.53 -13.11 -17.56
N ARG A 18 -4.43 -13.30 -18.31
CA ARG A 18 -3.86 -12.26 -19.18
C ARG A 18 -4.72 -12.14 -20.44
N LEU A 19 -5.19 -10.94 -20.78
CA LEU A 19 -5.36 -10.52 -22.16
C LEU A 19 -4.91 -9.06 -22.28
N ARG A 20 -3.85 -8.87 -23.06
CA ARG A 20 -3.30 -7.59 -23.51
C ARG A 20 -3.89 -7.32 -24.89
N PRO A 21 -4.54 -6.19 -25.17
CA PRO A 21 -4.72 -5.74 -26.53
C PRO A 21 -3.58 -4.77 -26.87
N THR A 22 -2.82 -5.12 -27.90
CA THR A 22 -1.97 -4.19 -28.65
C THR A 22 -2.89 -3.49 -29.66
N GLY A 23 -2.93 -2.15 -29.66
CA GLY A 23 -3.79 -1.44 -30.61
C GLY A 23 -3.52 0.05 -30.66
N ALA A 24 -2.94 0.46 -31.80
CA ALA A 24 -3.16 1.70 -32.52
C ALA A 24 -2.76 3.04 -31.87
N LEU A 25 -1.68 3.60 -32.44
CA LEU A 25 -1.43 5.03 -32.52
C LEU A 25 -2.57 5.70 -33.31
N TYR A 26 -3.19 6.72 -32.73
CA TYR A 26 -3.80 7.82 -33.49
C TYR A 26 -3.61 9.13 -32.72
N SER A 27 -2.92 10.05 -33.38
CA SER A 27 -2.92 11.47 -33.05
C SER A 27 -4.20 12.10 -33.62
N LEU A 28 -4.98 12.80 -32.81
CA LEU A 28 -5.94 13.80 -33.30
C LEU A 28 -6.11 14.92 -32.26
N PRO A 29 -6.54 16.11 -32.72
CA PRO A 29 -6.15 17.38 -32.13
C PRO A 29 -7.21 18.00 -31.21
N ASN A 30 -6.74 19.03 -30.51
CA ASN A 30 -7.43 20.11 -29.82
C ASN A 30 -8.92 20.30 -30.20
N GLN A 31 -9.83 20.07 -29.25
CA GLN A 31 -11.21 20.56 -29.33
C GLN A 31 -11.70 21.02 -27.96
N SER A 32 -12.29 22.22 -27.98
CA SER A 32 -12.64 23.08 -26.87
C SER A 32 -13.70 22.50 -25.91
N LEU A 33 -13.43 22.62 -24.61
CA LEU A 33 -14.33 22.32 -23.49
C LEU A 33 -15.48 23.34 -23.39
N PRO A 34 -16.75 22.90 -23.26
CA PRO A 34 -17.81 23.72 -22.69
C PRO A 34 -17.73 23.70 -21.14
N PRO A 35 -18.26 24.74 -20.44
CA PRO A 35 -18.08 24.92 -19.00
C PRO A 35 -18.79 23.85 -18.16
N PRO A 36 -18.37 23.65 -16.89
CA PRO A 36 -18.81 22.54 -16.06
C PRO A 36 -20.30 22.65 -15.68
N LYS A 37 -21.04 21.58 -15.94
CA LYS A 37 -22.36 21.36 -15.35
C LYS A 37 -22.16 21.06 -13.86
N HIS A 38 -22.37 22.09 -13.04
CA HIS A 38 -22.46 22.03 -11.59
C HIS A 38 -23.30 20.82 -11.16
N TRP A 39 -22.68 19.89 -10.43
CA TRP A 39 -23.38 18.79 -9.80
C TRP A 39 -23.97 19.32 -8.48
N VAL A 40 -25.27 19.61 -8.48
CA VAL A 40 -26.01 19.86 -7.24
C VAL A 40 -26.53 18.51 -6.75
N PRO A 41 -26.30 18.12 -5.50
CA PRO A 41 -27.05 17.01 -4.92
C PRO A 41 -28.50 17.48 -4.74
N SER A 42 -29.42 16.96 -5.56
CA SER A 42 -30.87 17.10 -5.30
C SER A 42 -31.21 16.37 -4.01
N SER A 43 -31.25 17.09 -2.90
CA SER A 43 -31.92 16.66 -1.67
C SER A 43 -33.43 16.84 -1.86
N SER A 44 -34.07 15.86 -2.49
CA SER A 44 -35.53 15.76 -2.53
C SER A 44 -35.95 14.37 -2.09
N PHE A 45 -35.90 14.12 -0.78
CA PHE A 45 -36.70 13.07 -0.17
C PHE A 45 -38.15 13.58 -0.08
N ALA A 46 -38.88 13.46 -1.18
CA ALA A 46 -40.33 13.59 -1.16
C ALA A 46 -40.93 12.23 -0.79
N THR A 47 -41.38 12.09 0.45
CA THR A 47 -42.16 10.93 0.88
C THR A 47 -43.58 11.09 0.36
N SER A 48 -43.84 10.56 -0.83
CA SER A 48 -45.21 10.34 -1.30
C SER A 48 -45.74 9.08 -0.63
N ALA A 49 -46.62 9.25 0.36
CA ALA A 49 -47.36 8.16 0.98
C ALA A 49 -48.40 7.64 -0.02
N ALA A 50 -48.04 6.60 -0.76
CA ALA A 50 -49.01 5.78 -1.50
C ALA A 50 -49.51 4.68 -0.56
N VAL A 51 -50.71 4.87 -0.03
CA VAL A 51 -51.44 3.88 0.76
C VAL A 51 -51.93 2.79 -0.20
N ALA A 52 -51.10 1.77 -0.43
CA ALA A 52 -51.52 0.54 -1.09
C ALA A 52 -51.88 -0.49 -0.02
N SER A 53 -53.16 -0.50 0.36
CA SER A 53 -53.76 -1.58 1.15
C SER A 53 -53.99 -2.79 0.24
N SER A 54 -53.21 -3.85 0.43
CA SER A 54 -53.60 -5.18 -0.05
C SER A 54 -52.96 -6.28 0.80
N GLN A 55 -53.82 -6.80 1.68
CA GLN A 55 -54.00 -8.22 1.98
C GLN A 55 -52.89 -8.95 2.75
N SER A 56 -53.28 -9.26 3.99
CA SER A 56 -52.75 -10.35 4.79
C SER A 56 -52.64 -11.65 4.00
N LEU A 57 -51.43 -12.17 3.89
CA LEU A 57 -51.20 -13.61 3.83
C LEU A 57 -50.33 -13.96 5.04
N HIS A 58 -51.00 -14.46 6.07
CA HIS A 58 -50.38 -15.21 7.14
C HIS A 58 -49.73 -16.44 6.53
N ASP A 59 -48.42 -16.37 6.27
CA ASP A 59 -47.61 -17.55 5.97
C ASP A 59 -46.83 -17.98 7.21
N LYS A 60 -46.78 -19.29 7.42
CA LYS A 60 -46.65 -19.92 8.72
C LYS A 60 -45.31 -19.68 9.42
N GLU A 61 -45.42 -19.55 10.74
CA GLU A 61 -44.38 -19.44 11.76
C GLU A 61 -43.29 -20.53 11.66
N LYS A 62 -42.26 -20.32 10.84
CA LYS A 62 -40.92 -20.95 11.01
C LYS A 62 -39.74 -19.98 10.79
N GLY A 63 -40.00 -18.69 10.53
CA GLY A 63 -38.98 -17.69 10.15
C GLY A 63 -38.38 -16.84 11.28
N SER A 64 -38.84 -16.98 12.52
CA SER A 64 -38.48 -16.06 13.62
C SER A 64 -37.07 -16.31 14.22
N LYS A 65 -36.49 -17.48 13.98
CA LYS A 65 -35.12 -17.80 14.46
C LYS A 65 -34.06 -17.31 13.47
N TRP A 66 -34.20 -17.58 12.18
CA TRP A 66 -33.24 -17.16 11.15
C TRP A 66 -33.17 -15.63 10.96
N SER A 67 -34.31 -14.93 11.01
CA SER A 67 -34.31 -13.45 10.94
C SER A 67 -33.58 -12.81 12.12
N ARG A 68 -33.66 -13.39 13.33
CA ARG A 68 -32.90 -12.93 14.50
C ARG A 68 -31.39 -13.07 14.30
N TRP A 69 -30.91 -14.13 13.66
CA TRP A 69 -29.47 -14.28 13.36
C TRP A 69 -28.98 -13.27 12.31
N PHE A 70 -29.81 -12.90 11.33
CA PHE A 70 -29.47 -11.88 10.33
C PHE A 70 -29.26 -10.48 10.94
N LEU A 71 -29.91 -10.15 12.06
CA LEU A 71 -29.68 -8.88 12.78
C LEU A 71 -28.26 -8.79 13.37
N PHE A 72 -27.59 -9.92 13.63
CA PHE A 72 -26.21 -9.93 14.11
C PHE A 72 -25.18 -9.86 12.97
N LEU A 73 -25.59 -10.07 11.72
CA LEU A 73 -24.69 -10.13 10.57
C LEU A 73 -23.90 -8.82 10.36
N PRO A 74 -24.52 -7.62 10.40
CA PRO A 74 -23.77 -6.36 10.32
C PRO A 74 -22.78 -6.18 11.49
N GLY A 75 -23.16 -6.63 12.69
CA GLY A 75 -22.30 -6.59 13.89
C GLY A 75 -21.09 -7.50 13.74
N ALA A 76 -21.28 -8.72 13.24
CA ALA A 76 -20.20 -9.67 12.99
C ALA A 76 -19.24 -9.16 11.91
N ILE A 77 -19.74 -8.56 10.82
CA ILE A 77 -18.92 -8.00 9.74
C ILE A 77 -18.11 -6.80 10.24
N THR A 78 -18.75 -5.86 10.93
CA THR A 78 -18.06 -4.67 11.47
C THR A 78 -17.04 -5.03 12.53
N PHE A 79 -17.32 -6.02 13.39
CA PHE A 79 -16.37 -6.54 14.35
C PHE A 79 -15.19 -7.26 13.68
N GLY A 80 -15.43 -8.10 12.67
CA GLY A 80 -14.37 -8.76 11.91
C GLY A 80 -13.48 -7.75 11.19
N LEU A 81 -14.08 -6.76 10.53
CA LEU A 81 -13.35 -5.67 9.87
C LEU A 81 -12.58 -4.81 10.88
N GLY A 82 -13.17 -4.48 12.03
CA GLY A 82 -12.51 -3.72 13.10
C GLY A 82 -11.32 -4.47 13.69
N THR A 83 -11.47 -5.76 13.97
CA THR A 83 -10.41 -6.62 14.49
C THR A 83 -9.26 -6.73 13.47
N TRP A 84 -9.57 -6.93 12.19
CA TRP A 84 -8.57 -6.92 11.12
C TRP A 84 -7.81 -5.60 11.02
N GLN A 85 -8.50 -4.46 11.15
CA GLN A 85 -7.86 -3.14 11.14
C GLN A 85 -6.87 -2.98 12.30
N ILE A 86 -7.19 -3.52 13.48
CA ILE A 86 -6.29 -3.49 14.66
C ILE A 86 -5.03 -4.30 14.38
N PHE A 87 -5.15 -5.54 13.90
CA PHE A 87 -3.98 -6.36 13.55
C PHE A 87 -3.12 -5.71 12.47
N ARG A 88 -3.74 -5.24 11.38
CA ARG A 88 -3.03 -4.58 10.28
C ARG A 88 -2.32 -3.29 10.72
N ARG A 89 -2.83 -2.62 11.75
CA ARG A 89 -2.15 -1.48 12.37
C ARG A 89 -0.99 -1.95 13.24
N GLN A 90 -1.16 -3.02 14.02
CA GLN A 90 -0.12 -3.56 14.88
C GLN A 90 1.11 -3.99 14.07
N ASP A 91 0.92 -4.68 12.94
CA ASP A 91 2.02 -5.07 12.05
C ASP A 91 2.82 -3.84 11.57
N LYS A 92 2.11 -2.76 11.21
CA LYS A 92 2.76 -1.52 10.80
C LYS A 92 3.54 -0.87 11.93
N ILE A 93 2.99 -0.87 13.14
CA ILE A 93 3.67 -0.31 14.32
C ILE A 93 4.94 -1.12 14.60
N GLU A 94 4.85 -2.44 14.61
CA GLU A 94 6.00 -3.32 14.84
C GLU A 94 7.10 -3.12 13.81
N MET A 95 6.74 -3.03 12.52
CA MET A 95 7.71 -2.72 11.46
C MET A 95 8.38 -1.35 11.68
N LEU A 96 7.62 -0.32 12.05
CA LEU A 96 8.18 1.01 12.32
C LEU A 96 9.11 0.99 13.53
N ASP A 97 8.73 0.30 14.60
CA ASP A 97 9.55 0.17 15.80
C ASP A 97 10.83 -0.63 15.54
N HIS A 98 10.75 -1.69 14.73
CA HIS A 98 11.94 -2.43 14.27
C HIS A 98 12.92 -1.48 13.56
N ARG A 99 12.44 -0.73 12.55
CA ARG A 99 13.27 0.23 11.81
C ARG A 99 13.84 1.31 12.73
N ARG A 100 13.01 1.87 13.61
CA ARG A 100 13.43 2.94 14.54
C ARG A 100 14.52 2.46 15.49
N LYS A 101 14.38 1.26 16.07
CA LYS A 101 15.40 0.67 16.95
C LYS A 101 16.73 0.51 16.22
N ARG A 102 16.71 0.01 14.98
CA ARG A 102 17.93 -0.20 14.19
C ARG A 102 18.61 1.11 13.79
N LEU A 103 17.82 2.14 13.50
CA LEU A 103 18.32 3.49 13.20
C LEU A 103 18.90 4.20 14.44
N GLN A 104 18.48 3.84 15.65
CA GLN A 104 19.00 4.42 16.90
C GLN A 104 20.32 3.78 17.36
N MET A 105 20.69 2.62 16.81
CA MET A 105 21.95 1.96 17.15
C MET A 105 23.16 2.77 16.68
N GLU A 106 24.30 2.50 17.31
CA GLU A 106 25.56 3.12 16.93
C GLU A 106 25.86 2.88 15.44
N PRO A 107 26.20 3.95 14.68
CA PRO A 107 26.53 3.85 13.28
C PRO A 107 27.74 2.94 13.03
N LEU A 108 27.67 2.09 12.01
CA LEU A 108 28.82 1.27 11.61
C LEU A 108 29.73 2.01 10.64
N LYS A 109 31.03 1.80 10.75
CA LYS A 109 31.99 2.20 9.73
C LYS A 109 31.86 1.24 8.53
N LEU A 110 31.46 1.76 7.37
CA LEU A 110 31.31 0.93 6.16
C LEU A 110 32.66 0.57 5.52
N ASN A 111 33.68 1.41 5.73
CA ASN A 111 35.00 1.23 5.11
C ASN A 111 35.74 -0.02 5.60
N ASP A 112 35.49 -0.46 6.84
CA ASP A 112 36.16 -1.59 7.47
C ASP A 112 35.51 -2.94 7.12
N MET A 113 34.40 -2.91 6.39
CA MET A 113 33.52 -4.06 6.23
C MET A 113 33.66 -4.70 4.85
N PRO A 114 33.98 -6.00 4.76
CA PRO A 114 34.04 -6.68 3.48
C PRO A 114 32.63 -6.78 2.86
N PRO A 115 32.49 -6.68 1.53
CA PRO A 115 31.20 -6.78 0.85
C PRO A 115 30.74 -8.25 0.76
N SER A 116 30.19 -8.79 1.85
CA SER A 116 29.54 -10.11 1.84
C SER A 116 28.00 -10.00 1.91
N SER A 117 27.29 -11.02 1.44
CA SER A 117 25.81 -11.02 1.40
C SER A 117 25.18 -11.05 2.79
N GLU A 118 25.79 -11.78 3.75
CA GLU A 118 25.30 -11.88 5.14
C GLU A 118 25.36 -10.52 5.87
N ILE A 119 26.29 -9.67 5.43
CA ILE A 119 26.48 -8.34 5.97
C ILE A 119 25.37 -7.39 5.51
N LEU A 120 24.85 -7.55 4.29
CA LEU A 120 23.79 -6.69 3.75
C LEU A 120 22.49 -6.79 4.56
N ASP A 121 22.12 -8.01 4.98
CA ASP A 121 20.94 -8.23 5.84
C ASP A 121 21.12 -7.58 7.22
N THR A 122 22.35 -7.52 7.72
CA THR A 122 22.68 -6.87 9.01
C THR A 122 22.67 -5.35 8.91
N LEU A 123 22.95 -4.80 7.71
CA LEU A 123 22.95 -3.37 7.43
C LEU A 123 21.54 -2.81 7.20
N GLU A 124 20.51 -3.65 7.06
CA GLU A 124 19.15 -3.18 6.85
C GLU A 124 18.69 -2.26 8.00
N PHE A 125 18.25 -1.06 7.63
CA PHE A 125 17.82 0.02 8.55
C PHE A 125 18.88 0.43 9.59
N ARG A 126 20.16 0.10 9.39
CA ARG A 126 21.24 0.54 10.27
C ARG A 126 21.91 1.78 9.71
N ARG A 127 22.29 2.70 10.62
CA ARG A 127 23.10 3.86 10.24
C ARG A 127 24.53 3.43 9.93
N VAL A 128 25.11 4.02 8.90
CA VAL A 128 26.50 3.80 8.51
C VAL A 128 27.23 5.14 8.34
N VAL A 129 28.52 5.15 8.63
CA VAL A 129 29.44 6.24 8.39
C VAL A 129 30.47 5.74 7.38
N CYS A 130 30.67 6.51 6.32
CA CYS A 130 31.56 6.15 5.21
C CYS A 130 32.39 7.37 4.85
N LYS A 131 33.66 7.15 4.46
CA LYS A 131 34.55 8.19 3.96
C LYS A 131 35.15 7.71 2.64
N GLY A 132 35.14 8.57 1.63
CA GLY A 132 35.47 8.18 0.27
C GLY A 132 35.57 9.35 -0.70
N VAL A 133 35.84 9.05 -1.96
CA VAL A 133 35.88 10.02 -3.06
C VAL A 133 34.77 9.71 -4.07
N PHE A 134 34.02 10.73 -4.47
CA PHE A 134 32.97 10.58 -5.48
C PHE A 134 33.56 10.40 -6.88
N ASN A 135 33.11 9.39 -7.61
CA ASN A 135 33.47 9.19 -9.01
C ASN A 135 32.34 9.73 -9.91
N TYR A 136 32.55 10.93 -10.46
CA TYR A 136 31.56 11.61 -11.32
C TYR A 136 31.45 10.98 -12.72
N GLU A 137 32.51 10.34 -13.22
CA GLU A 137 32.51 9.67 -14.53
C GLU A 137 31.53 8.49 -14.56
N ARG A 138 31.29 7.86 -13.39
CA ARG A 138 30.35 6.74 -13.23
C ARG A 138 29.00 7.17 -12.64
N SER A 139 28.65 8.45 -12.73
CA SER A 139 27.35 8.94 -12.25
C SER A 139 26.20 8.45 -13.15
N ILE A 140 25.08 8.09 -12.51
CA ILE A 140 23.89 7.55 -13.19
C ILE A 140 22.73 8.52 -13.01
N TYR A 141 22.08 8.88 -14.13
CA TYR A 141 20.87 9.69 -14.15
C TYR A 141 19.63 8.81 -14.18
N ILE A 142 18.79 8.92 -13.17
CA ILE A 142 17.55 8.15 -13.04
C ILE A 142 16.37 9.02 -13.40
N GLY A 143 15.91 8.83 -14.63
CA GLY A 143 14.58 9.15 -15.18
C GLY A 143 14.08 10.59 -15.06
N PRO A 144 13.10 11.00 -15.88
CA PRO A 144 12.42 12.27 -15.68
C PRO A 144 11.62 12.19 -14.36
N ARG A 145 12.04 12.99 -13.38
CA ARG A 145 11.41 13.16 -12.07
C ARG A 145 10.99 14.61 -11.95
N SER A 146 9.68 14.84 -12.01
CA SER A 146 9.13 16.16 -11.77
C SER A 146 9.40 16.57 -10.33
N ARG A 147 9.95 17.77 -10.14
CA ARG A 147 9.97 18.46 -8.84
C ARG A 147 9.10 19.70 -8.97
N SER A 148 8.28 19.95 -7.95
CA SER A 148 7.60 21.23 -7.85
C SER A 148 8.49 22.20 -7.09
N ILE A 149 8.97 23.23 -7.77
CA ILE A 149 9.67 24.35 -7.15
C ILE A 149 8.71 25.54 -7.26
N SER A 150 8.32 26.08 -6.10
CA SER A 150 7.44 27.27 -6.03
C SER A 150 6.13 27.16 -6.83
N GLY A 151 5.53 25.95 -6.89
CA GLY A 151 4.27 25.71 -7.61
C GLY A 151 4.42 25.46 -9.11
N VAL A 152 5.61 25.61 -9.67
CA VAL A 152 5.92 25.25 -11.07
C VAL A 152 6.49 23.84 -11.09
N THR A 153 6.02 23.01 -12.02
CA THR A 153 6.53 21.64 -12.19
C THR A 153 7.68 21.67 -13.17
N GLU A 154 8.88 21.36 -12.68
CA GLU A 154 10.09 21.26 -13.50
C GLU A 154 10.51 19.80 -13.63
N ASN A 155 10.89 19.39 -14.83
CA ASN A 155 11.40 18.06 -15.08
C ASN A 155 12.88 18.00 -14.67
N GLY A 156 13.19 17.19 -13.66
CA GLY A 156 14.56 16.93 -13.22
C GLY A 156 14.93 15.46 -13.34
N TYR A 157 16.11 15.11 -12.84
CA TYR A 157 16.58 13.73 -12.69
C TYR A 157 17.08 13.51 -11.27
N TYR A 158 17.09 12.25 -10.80
CA TYR A 158 17.94 11.89 -9.67
C TYR A 158 19.33 11.53 -10.20
N VAL A 159 20.37 12.06 -9.57
CA VAL A 159 21.76 11.74 -9.89
C VAL A 159 22.30 10.88 -8.76
N ILE A 160 22.75 9.66 -9.09
CA ILE A 160 23.45 8.79 -8.15
C ILE A 160 24.92 8.80 -8.53
N THR A 161 25.77 9.30 -7.63
CA THR A 161 27.23 9.31 -7.80
C THR A 161 27.84 8.29 -6.84
N PRO A 162 28.54 7.25 -7.34
CA PRO A 162 29.15 6.26 -6.47
C PRO A 162 30.27 6.88 -5.63
N LEU A 163 30.32 6.49 -4.35
CA LEU A 163 31.37 6.84 -3.40
C LEU A 163 32.39 5.70 -3.35
N MET A 164 33.63 5.97 -3.74
CA MET A 164 34.72 4.99 -3.73
C MET A 164 35.50 5.06 -2.41
N PRO A 165 35.86 3.93 -1.79
CA PRO A 165 36.68 3.92 -0.57
C PRO A 165 38.08 4.45 -0.88
N ILE A 166 38.70 5.12 0.11
CA ILE A 166 40.09 5.59 0.01
C ILE A 166 41.00 4.43 0.41
N PRO A 167 41.93 3.98 -0.45
CA PRO A 167 42.86 2.92 -0.09
C PRO A 167 43.80 3.40 1.03
N GLY A 168 43.81 2.69 2.17
CA GLY A 168 44.71 2.94 3.29
C GLY A 168 44.16 3.76 4.46
N ASP A 169 42.88 4.13 4.44
CA ASP A 169 42.19 4.86 5.51
C ASP A 169 41.40 3.86 6.37
N ALA A 170 42.11 3.10 7.22
CA ALA A 170 41.57 2.06 8.11
C ALA A 170 41.57 2.49 9.58
N ASP A 171 41.19 3.76 9.83
CA ASP A 171 41.15 4.37 11.17
C ASP A 171 39.75 4.38 11.79
#